data_AF-A0A953NQX9-F1
#
_entry.id   AF-A0A953NQX9-F1
#
_cell.length_a   1.000
_cell.length_b   1.000
_cell.length_c   1.000
_cell.angle_alpha   90.00
_cell.angle_beta   90.00
_cell.angle_gamma   90.00
#
_symmetry.space_group_name_H-M   'P 1'
#
loop_
_entity.id
_entity.type
_entity.pdbx_description
1 polymer ?
#
loop_
_entity_poly.entity_id
_entity_poly.type
_entity_poly.pdbx_seq_one_letter_code
_entity_poly.pdbx_strand_id
1 'polypeptide(L)' 'KPEQSEPSVKENSLAVEIGRIAKLFALYLLKDTKDEGVKVNRLNSAGFSVPEIAALLDKTEQNVRVQISQAKTRKAKGT' A
#
# COMPACT_ATOMS: atom_id res chain seq x y z
N LYS A 1 -11.81 -39.73 18.46
CA LYS A 1 -12.25 -38.68 17.51
C LYS A 1 -11.71 -37.36 18.07
N PRO A 2 -10.68 -36.73 17.49
CA PRO A 2 -10.23 -35.46 18.03
C PRO A 2 -11.18 -34.36 17.56
N GLU A 3 -11.65 -33.58 18.51
CA GLU A 3 -12.50 -32.41 18.34
C GLU A 3 -11.66 -31.30 17.72
N GLN A 4 -11.89 -31.05 16.44
CA GLN A 4 -11.24 -30.00 15.67
C GLN A 4 -11.87 -28.67 16.12
N SER A 5 -11.25 -28.03 17.11
CA SER A 5 -11.62 -26.69 17.54
C SER A 5 -11.17 -25.71 16.46
N GLU A 6 -12.01 -25.48 15.45
CA GLU A 6 -11.81 -24.38 14.51
C GLU A 6 -11.84 -23.06 15.30
N PRO A 7 -10.81 -22.21 15.23
CA PRO A 7 -10.93 -20.87 15.78
C PRO A 7 -11.94 -20.12 14.90
N SER A 8 -13.09 -19.82 15.49
CA SER A 8 -14.08 -18.86 14.98
C SER A 8 -13.45 -17.47 14.93
N VAL A 9 -12.65 -17.23 13.89
CA VAL A 9 -12.15 -15.89 13.58
C VAL A 9 -13.31 -15.16 12.94
N LYS A 10 -14.19 -14.60 13.75
CA LYS A 10 -14.91 -13.39 13.35
C LYS A 10 -13.85 -12.32 13.16
N GLU A 11 -13.15 -12.34 12.03
CA GLU A 11 -12.41 -11.19 11.55
C GLU A 11 -13.39 -10.02 11.65
N ASN A 12 -13.00 -8.95 12.35
CA ASN A 12 -13.85 -7.78 12.52
C ASN A 12 -14.36 -7.34 11.14
N SER A 13 -15.62 -7.67 10.82
CA SER A 13 -16.21 -7.47 9.47
C SER A 13 -16.01 -6.03 8.99
N LEU A 14 -16.07 -5.08 9.93
CA LEU A 14 -15.81 -3.67 9.69
C LEU A 14 -14.36 -3.39 9.25
N ALA A 15 -13.36 -4.00 9.89
CA ALA A 15 -11.96 -3.81 9.52
C ALA A 15 -11.69 -4.35 8.10
N VAL A 16 -12.33 -5.48 7.75
CA VAL A 16 -12.27 -6.06 6.40
C VAL A 16 -12.89 -5.10 5.38
N GLU A 17 -14.06 -4.54 5.68
CA GLU A 17 -14.74 -3.58 4.80
C GLU A 17 -13.96 -2.27 4.63
N ILE A 18 -13.42 -1.71 5.72
CA ILE A 18 -12.55 -0.53 5.67
C ILE A 18 -11.32 -0.82 4.81
N GLY A 19 -10.70 -2.00 4.97
CA GLY A 19 -9.58 -2.43 4.14
C GLY A 19 -9.93 -2.53 2.65
N ARG A 20 -11.14 -3.00 2.31
CA ARG A 20 -11.63 -3.01 0.92
C ARG A 20 -11.82 -1.60 0.37
N ILE A 21 -12.40 -0.69 1.16
CA ILE A 21 -12.58 0.72 0.77
C ILE A 21 -11.21 1.37 0.52
N ALA A 22 -10.25 1.20 1.42
CA ALA A 22 -8.90 1.74 1.25
C ALA A 22 -8.23 1.24 -0.05
N LYS A 23 -8.39 -0.04 -0.38
CA LYS A 23 -7.90 -0.62 -1.65
C LYS A 23 -8.57 0.00 -2.88
N LEU A 24 -9.88 0.26 -2.84
CA LEU A 24 -10.58 0.93 -3.94
C LEU A 24 -10.06 2.35 -4.17
N PHE A 25 -9.84 3.11 -3.09
CA PHE A 25 -9.25 4.45 -3.19
C PHE A 25 -7.80 4.40 -3.70
N ALA A 26 -7.01 3.42 -3.26
CA ALA A 26 -5.67 3.21 -3.82
C ALA A 26 -5.74 3.02 -5.33
N LEU A 27 -6.58 2.11 -5.85
CA LEU A 27 -6.75 1.92 -7.29
C LEU A 27 -7.16 3.19 -8.03
N TYR A 28 -8.07 3.99 -7.45
CA TYR A 28 -8.47 5.27 -8.02
C TYR A 28 -7.31 6.26 -8.10
N LEU A 29 -6.46 6.35 -7.08
CA LEU A 29 -5.27 7.23 -7.07
C LEU A 29 -4.25 6.85 -8.15
N LEU A 30 -4.20 5.57 -8.53
CA LEU A 30 -3.24 5.05 -9.50
C LEU A 30 -3.75 5.07 -10.95
N LYS A 31 -5.06 5.27 -11.17
CA LYS A 31 -5.73 5.02 -12.46
C LYS A 31 -5.11 5.79 -13.65
N ASP A 32 -4.64 7.01 -13.43
CA ASP A 32 -4.17 7.91 -14.50
C ASP A 32 -2.64 7.95 -14.64
N THR A 33 -1.90 7.05 -13.99
CA THR A 33 -0.44 7.07 -14.04
C THR A 33 0.16 5.70 -14.32
N LYS A 34 1.02 5.62 -15.34
CA LYS A 34 1.84 4.45 -15.64
C LYS A 34 3.21 4.50 -14.97
N ASP A 35 3.64 5.68 -14.52
CA ASP A 35 4.93 5.86 -13.83
C ASP A 35 4.87 5.29 -12.41
N GLU A 36 5.69 4.28 -12.17
CA GLU A 36 5.78 3.56 -10.90
C GLU A 36 6.21 4.44 -9.72
N GLY A 37 7.15 5.38 -9.95
CA GLY A 37 7.58 6.31 -8.91
C GLY A 37 6.48 7.27 -8.50
N VAL A 38 5.65 7.72 -9.46
CA VAL A 38 4.46 8.52 -9.18
C VAL A 38 3.43 7.70 -8.38
N LYS A 39 3.23 6.42 -8.70
CA LYS A 39 2.33 5.53 -7.93
C LYS A 39 2.78 5.42 -6.46
N VAL A 40 4.05 5.10 -6.23
CA VAL A 40 4.62 4.99 -4.88
C VAL A 40 4.48 6.30 -4.12
N ASN A 41 4.78 7.45 -4.75
CA ASN A 41 4.67 8.74 -4.10
C ASN A 41 3.23 9.12 -3.76
N ARG A 42 2.26 8.84 -4.64
CA ARG A 42 0.83 9.09 -4.36
C ARG A 42 0.33 8.29 -3.18
N LEU A 43 0.64 6.98 -3.13
CA LEU A 43 0.23 6.11 -2.03
C LEU A 43 0.91 6.53 -0.71
N ASN A 44 2.22 6.80 -0.74
CA ASN A 44 2.95 7.27 0.43
C ASN A 44 2.41 8.61 0.95
N SER A 45 2.02 9.52 0.05
CA SER A 45 1.40 10.81 0.41
C SER A 45 -0.03 10.64 0.95
N ALA A 46 -0.74 9.59 0.53
CA ALA A 46 -2.05 9.22 1.05
C ALA A 46 -1.99 8.48 2.40
N GLY A 47 -0.79 8.27 2.97
CA GLY A 47 -0.60 7.68 4.28
C GLY A 47 -0.45 6.16 4.31
N PHE A 48 -0.38 5.50 3.15
CA PHE A 48 -0.08 4.06 3.10
C PHE A 48 1.35 3.81 3.59
N SER A 49 1.51 2.76 4.40
CA SER A 49 2.82 2.30 4.87
C SER A 49 3.61 1.61 3.76
N VAL A 50 4.93 1.51 3.92
CA VAL A 50 5.81 0.83 2.97
C VAL A 50 5.38 -0.62 2.66
N PRO A 51 5.03 -1.46 3.66
CA PRO A 51 4.53 -2.82 3.39
C PRO A 51 3.22 -2.84 2.59
N GLU A 52 2.29 -1.93 2.86
CA GLU A 52 1.02 -1.84 2.13
C GLU A 52 1.23 -1.43 0.67
N ILE A 53 2.12 -0.47 0.43
CA ILE A 53 2.48 -0.05 -0.93
C ILE A 53 3.16 -1.20 -1.68
N ALA A 54 4.08 -1.91 -1.03
CA ALA A 54 4.77 -3.06 -1.59
C ALA A 54 3.78 -4.15 -2.02
N ALA A 55 2.79 -4.46 -1.16
CA ALA A 55 1.73 -5.41 -1.49
C ALA A 55 0.79 -4.93 -2.62
N LEU A 56 0.43 -3.64 -2.63
CA LEU A 56 -0.45 -3.06 -3.66
C LEU A 56 0.18 -3.01 -5.05
N LEU A 57 1.51 -2.85 -5.13
CA LEU A 57 2.24 -2.68 -6.38
C LEU A 57 3.04 -3.93 -6.79
N ASP A 58 2.92 -5.03 -6.06
CA ASP A 58 3.72 -6.25 -6.23
C ASP A 58 5.23 -5.97 -6.29
N LYS A 59 5.75 -5.35 -5.23
CA LYS A 59 7.16 -4.98 -5.08
C LYS A 59 7.71 -5.42 -3.73
N THR A 60 9.04 -5.39 -3.63
CA THR A 60 9.71 -5.49 -2.32
C THR A 60 9.63 -4.15 -1.57
N GLU A 61 9.57 -4.20 -0.25
CA GLU A 61 9.63 -2.99 0.60
C GLU A 61 10.90 -2.17 0.32
N GLN A 62 12.02 -2.83 0.04
CA GLN A 62 13.28 -2.17 -0.25
C GLN A 62 13.16 -1.28 -1.50
N ASN A 63 12.52 -1.78 -2.57
CA ASN A 63 12.29 -1.00 -3.79
C ASN A 63 11.43 0.22 -3.52
N VAL A 64 10.39 0.09 -2.70
CA VAL A 64 9.51 1.20 -2.29
C VAL A 64 10.31 2.25 -1.51
N ARG A 65 11.12 1.86 -0.53
CA ARG A 65 11.97 2.77 0.26
C ARG A 65 12.96 3.54 -0.61
N VAL A 66 13.60 2.85 -1.56
CA VAL A 66 14.52 3.48 -2.52
C VAL A 66 13.81 4.52 -3.36
N GLN A 67 12.63 4.22 -3.90
CA GLN A 67 11.85 5.17 -4.70
C GLN A 67 11.42 6.40 -3.90
N ILE A 68 10.96 6.22 -2.66
CA ILE A 68 10.61 7.32 -1.76
C ILE A 68 11.85 8.20 -1.50
N SER A 69 13.00 7.60 -1.24
CA SER A 69 14.26 8.32 -1.00
C SER A 69 14.71 9.12 -2.23
N GLN A 70 14.68 8.51 -3.42
CA GLN A 70 15.00 9.17 -4.69
C GLN A 70 14.06 10.34 -5.00
N ALA A 71 12.78 10.23 -4.64
CA ALA A 71 11.83 11.33 -4.81
C ALA A 71 12.16 12.53 -3.92
N LYS A 72 12.60 12.29 -2.68
CA LYS A 72 13.02 13.35 -1.74
C LYS A 72 14.28 14.07 -2.21
N THR A 73 15.29 13.33 -2.69
CA THR A 73 16.54 13.94 -3.18
C THR A 73 16.35 14.74 -4.46
N ARG A 74 15.43 14.32 -5.35
CA ARG A 74 15.06 15.11 -6.55
C ARG A 74 14.39 16.43 -6.18
N LYS A 75 13.49 16.44 -5.18
CA LYS A 75 12.90 17.69 -4.67
C LYS A 75 13.95 18.64 -4.10
N ALA A 76 14.97 18.10 -3.42
CA ALA A 76 16.04 18.91 -2.83
C ALA A 76 17.04 19.47 -3.84
N LYS A 77 17.20 18.87 -5.03
CA LYS A 77 18.08 19.36 -6.10
C LYS A 77 17.41 20.30 -7.10
N GLY A 78 16.08 20.41 -7.07
CA GLY A 78 15.29 21.25 -7.99
C GLY A 78 14.94 22.63 -7.45
N THR A 79 15.54 23.04 -6.33
CA THR A 79 15.51 24.37 -5.72
C THR A 79 16.91 24.95 -5.72
#